data_AF-A0AAU2W4P6-F1
#
_entry.id   AF-A0AAU2W4P6-F1
#
_cell.length_a   1.000
_cell.length_b   1.000
_cell.length_c   1.000
_cell.angle_alpha   90.00
_cell.angle_beta   90.00
_cell.angle_gamma   90.00
#
_symmetry.space_group_name_H-M   'P 1'
#
loop_
_entity.id
_entity.type
_entity.pdbx_description
1 polymer ?
#
loop_
_entity_poly.entity_id
_entity_poly.type
_entity_poly.pdbx_seq_one_letter_code
_entity_poly.pdbx_strand_id
1 'polypeptide(L)'
;MTLAVGIFDLFTYGIPGALHLSLITYILARWNIVDLGDLTTAPSAVQVVACAVASYLLGHLAYPLSALLDKVAPRWNRNVERARLEFLARVPEAQSRAFVHTDISLLLAAVELHDKEVASEITRLRGLALMLRNSALALAFALLVAVIEVIVSSNRVLAGGCAGVLLASCIAAVREGRLVQHFDRLKTLEICFWIPDIDSKLGSGRS
;
A
#
# COMPACT_ATOMS: atom_id res chain seq x y z
N MET A 1 -8.10 20.86 2.74
CA MET A 1 -7.86 19.44 2.44
C MET A 1 -9.17 18.88 1.90
N THR A 2 -9.18 18.42 0.67
CA THR A 2 -10.41 18.06 -0.05
C THR A 2 -10.87 16.68 0.41
N LEU A 3 -12.18 16.52 0.57
CA LEU A 3 -12.88 15.34 1.07
C LEU A 3 -12.44 14.03 0.38
N ALA A 4 -11.89 14.13 -0.85
CA ALA A 4 -11.26 13.05 -1.59
C ALA A 4 -10.07 12.40 -0.87
N VAL A 5 -9.19 13.16 -0.22
CA VAL A 5 -8.02 12.61 0.51
C VAL A 5 -8.47 11.72 1.67
N GLY A 6 -9.52 12.13 2.38
CA GLY A 6 -10.08 11.35 3.50
C GLY A 6 -10.72 10.03 3.07
N ILE A 7 -11.36 9.98 1.90
CA ILE A 7 -11.95 8.75 1.36
C ILE A 7 -10.86 7.78 0.89
N PHE A 8 -9.83 8.26 0.21
CA PHE A 8 -8.71 7.40 -0.22
C PHE A 8 -7.96 6.85 0.98
N ASP A 9 -7.69 7.65 2.01
CA ASP A 9 -7.08 7.17 3.25
C ASP A 9 -7.94 6.10 3.93
N LEU A 10 -9.27 6.29 3.95
CA LEU A 10 -10.19 5.29 4.50
C LEU A 10 -10.05 3.94 3.77
N PHE A 11 -9.95 3.93 2.45
CA PHE A 11 -9.75 2.68 1.69
C PHE A 11 -8.33 2.13 1.81
N THR A 12 -7.32 2.99 1.83
CA THR A 12 -5.90 2.61 1.97
C THR A 12 -5.65 1.82 3.25
N TYR A 13 -6.35 2.14 4.34
CA TYR A 13 -6.25 1.40 5.59
C TYR A 13 -7.39 0.40 5.80
N GLY A 14 -8.61 0.73 5.36
CA GLY A 14 -9.79 -0.09 5.58
C GLY A 14 -9.77 -1.43 4.84
N ILE A 15 -9.34 -1.45 3.57
CA ILE A 15 -9.31 -2.69 2.76
C ILE A 15 -8.29 -3.70 3.32
N PRO A 16 -7.01 -3.35 3.54
CA PRO A 16 -6.07 -4.25 4.19
C PRO A 16 -6.53 -4.62 5.60
N GLY A 17 -7.10 -3.67 6.33
CA GLY A 17 -7.64 -3.89 7.66
C GLY A 17 -8.73 -4.96 7.71
N ALA A 18 -9.65 -4.95 6.75
CA ALA A 18 -10.70 -5.95 6.63
C ALA A 18 -10.14 -7.34 6.31
N LEU A 19 -9.06 -7.43 5.51
CA LEU A 19 -8.35 -8.69 5.27
C LEU A 19 -7.67 -9.23 6.53
N HIS A 20 -7.08 -8.37 7.35
CA HIS A 20 -6.51 -8.78 8.64
C HIS A 20 -7.62 -9.20 9.60
N LEU A 21 -8.71 -8.44 9.69
CA LEU A 21 -9.84 -8.73 10.56
C LEU A 21 -10.50 -10.07 10.19
N SER A 22 -10.68 -10.35 8.90
CA SER A 22 -11.25 -11.62 8.44
C SER A 22 -10.34 -12.80 8.78
N LEU A 23 -9.02 -12.64 8.62
CA LEU A 23 -8.04 -13.67 9.00
C LEU A 23 -8.03 -13.92 10.52
N ILE A 24 -8.05 -12.87 11.34
CA ILE A 24 -8.09 -12.99 12.80
C ILE A 24 -9.39 -13.68 13.24
N THR A 25 -10.52 -13.25 12.69
CA THR A 25 -11.84 -13.83 12.99
C THR A 25 -11.86 -15.31 12.62
N TYR A 26 -11.30 -15.67 11.46
CA TYR A 26 -11.17 -17.07 11.04
C TYR A 26 -10.37 -17.91 12.05
N ILE A 27 -9.19 -17.42 12.49
CA ILE A 27 -8.35 -18.13 13.45
C ILE A 27 -9.06 -18.29 14.80
N LEU A 28 -9.70 -17.22 15.31
CA LEU A 28 -10.43 -17.24 16.58
C LEU A 28 -11.61 -18.21 16.54
N ALA A 29 -12.38 -18.22 15.46
CA ALA A 29 -13.47 -19.16 15.26
C ALA A 29 -12.94 -20.61 15.16
N ARG A 30 -11.83 -20.82 14.46
CA ARG A 30 -11.23 -22.15 14.31
C ARG A 30 -10.75 -22.74 15.63
N TRP A 31 -10.28 -21.90 16.55
CA TRP A 31 -9.88 -22.29 17.90
C TRP A 31 -11.04 -22.34 18.90
N ASN A 32 -12.28 -22.13 18.46
CA ASN A 32 -13.47 -22.05 19.32
C ASN A 32 -13.35 -20.99 20.43
N ILE A 33 -12.55 -19.94 20.22
CA ILE A 33 -12.45 -18.81 21.15
C ILE A 33 -13.66 -17.87 20.96
N VAL A 34 -14.15 -17.78 19.73
CA VAL A 34 -15.30 -16.96 19.35
C VAL A 34 -16.31 -17.83 18.62
N ASP A 35 -17.55 -17.85 19.10
CA ASP A 35 -18.66 -18.45 18.37
C ASP A 35 -19.22 -17.44 17.38
N LEU A 36 -19.19 -17.79 16.09
CA LEU A 36 -19.76 -16.95 15.03
C LEU A 36 -21.29 -16.86 15.15
N GLY A 37 -21.94 -17.81 15.83
CA GLY A 37 -23.37 -17.79 16.12
C GLY A 37 -23.77 -16.60 17.00
N ASP A 38 -23.00 -16.31 18.05
CA ASP A 38 -23.26 -15.18 18.95
C ASP A 38 -23.14 -13.84 18.23
N LEU A 39 -22.20 -13.75 17.29
CA LEU A 39 -22.04 -12.58 16.43
C LEU A 39 -23.24 -12.34 15.54
N THR A 40 -24.09 -13.33 15.20
CA THR A 40 -25.29 -13.09 14.38
C THR A 40 -26.46 -12.49 15.15
N THR A 41 -26.42 -12.52 16.49
CA THR A 41 -27.51 -12.04 17.35
C THR A 41 -27.46 -10.53 17.61
N ALA A 42 -26.31 -9.89 17.37
CA ALA A 42 -26.17 -8.45 17.53
C ALA A 42 -26.90 -7.66 16.43
N PRO A 43 -27.22 -6.38 16.65
CA PRO A 43 -27.81 -5.54 15.61
C PRO A 43 -26.86 -5.39 14.41
N SER A 44 -27.35 -5.70 13.21
CA SER A 44 -26.55 -5.70 11.97
C SER A 44 -25.85 -4.36 11.70
N ALA A 45 -26.52 -3.23 11.98
CA ALA A 45 -25.92 -1.90 11.83
C ALA A 45 -24.72 -1.70 12.76
N VAL A 46 -24.80 -2.17 14.02
CA VAL A 46 -23.71 -2.05 14.99
C VAL A 46 -22.53 -2.93 14.58
N GLN A 47 -22.79 -4.14 14.06
CA GLN A 47 -21.73 -5.02 13.55
C GLN A 47 -21.01 -4.43 12.35
N VAL A 48 -21.74 -3.86 11.39
CA VAL A 48 -21.13 -3.23 10.21
C VAL A 48 -20.23 -2.06 10.63
N VAL A 49 -20.71 -1.20 11.53
CA VAL A 49 -19.92 -0.08 12.05
C VAL A 49 -18.72 -0.57 12.85
N ALA A 50 -18.89 -1.55 13.73
CA ALA A 50 -17.79 -2.11 14.52
C ALA A 50 -16.73 -2.77 13.63
N CYS A 51 -17.13 -3.56 12.63
CA CYS A 51 -16.24 -4.16 11.65
C CYS A 51 -15.50 -3.10 10.82
N ALA A 52 -16.18 -2.04 10.40
CA ALA A 52 -15.56 -0.94 9.65
C ALA A 52 -14.49 -0.22 10.51
N VAL A 53 -14.81 0.10 11.76
CA VAL A 53 -13.88 0.76 12.70
C VAL A 53 -12.71 -0.16 13.04
N ALA A 54 -12.97 -1.42 13.37
CA ALA A 54 -11.92 -2.39 13.70
C ALA A 54 -10.99 -2.64 12.51
N SER A 55 -11.55 -2.77 11.30
CA SER A 55 -10.77 -2.89 10.07
C SER A 55 -9.87 -1.67 9.89
N TYR A 56 -10.43 -0.46 10.00
CA TYR A 56 -9.65 0.77 9.85
C TYR A 56 -8.49 0.85 10.87
N LEU A 57 -8.77 0.57 12.15
CA LEU A 57 -7.75 0.56 13.21
C LEU A 57 -6.66 -0.49 12.97
N LEU A 58 -7.05 -1.72 12.58
CA LEU A 58 -6.10 -2.78 12.25
C LEU A 58 -5.24 -2.42 11.03
N GLY A 59 -5.83 -1.81 10.01
CA GLY A 59 -5.10 -1.30 8.85
C GLY A 59 -4.06 -0.25 9.22
N HIS A 60 -4.40 0.62 10.18
CA HIS A 60 -3.47 1.62 10.69
C HIS A 60 -2.35 0.98 11.54
N LEU A 61 -2.66 -0.03 12.36
CA LEU A 61 -1.67 -0.79 13.14
C LEU A 61 -0.78 -1.69 12.28
N ALA A 62 -1.25 -2.12 11.11
CA ALA A 62 -0.45 -2.87 10.15
C ALA A 62 0.61 -1.98 9.47
N TYR A 63 0.44 -0.66 9.47
CA TYR A 63 1.38 0.29 8.87
C TYR A 63 2.82 0.21 9.45
N PRO A 64 3.05 0.27 10.78
CA PRO A 64 4.39 0.10 11.34
C PRO A 64 4.98 -1.28 11.07
N LEU A 65 4.15 -2.33 11.02
CA LEU A 65 4.61 -3.68 10.70
C LEU A 65 5.12 -3.77 9.26
N SER A 66 4.40 -3.18 8.30
CA SER A 66 4.85 -3.04 6.92
C SER A 66 6.15 -2.24 6.81
N ALA A 67 6.28 -1.16 7.58
CA ALA A 67 7.48 -0.33 7.59
C ALA A 67 8.72 -1.06 8.16
N LEU A 68 8.52 -1.98 9.12
CA LEU A 68 9.59 -2.87 9.60
C LEU A 68 9.98 -3.88 8.54
N LEU A 69 9.03 -4.43 7.78
CA LEU A 69 9.28 -5.31 6.65
C LEU A 69 10.07 -4.61 5.52
N ASP A 70 9.82 -3.33 5.27
CA ASP A 70 10.61 -2.53 4.31
C ASP A 70 12.09 -2.46 4.69
N LYS A 71 12.41 -2.37 6.00
CA LYS A 71 13.81 -2.40 6.48
C LYS A 71 14.48 -3.74 6.19
N VAL A 72 13.71 -4.84 6.17
CA VAL A 72 14.21 -6.19 5.94
C VAL A 72 14.28 -6.54 4.44
N ALA A 73 13.47 -5.88 3.60
CA ALA A 73 13.39 -6.14 2.16
C ALA A 73 13.87 -4.95 1.30
N PRO A 74 15.19 -4.66 1.25
CA PRO A 74 15.75 -3.54 0.47
C PRO A 74 15.52 -3.65 -1.05
N ARG A 75 15.07 -4.81 -1.54
CA ARG A 75 14.63 -4.99 -2.94
C ARG A 75 13.51 -4.03 -3.34
N TRP A 76 12.75 -3.49 -2.39
CA TRP A 76 11.70 -2.48 -2.67
C TRP A 76 12.27 -1.13 -3.10
N ASN A 77 13.47 -0.77 -2.62
CA ASN A 77 14.08 0.53 -2.90
C ASN A 77 14.66 0.63 -4.32
N ARG A 78 14.92 -0.52 -4.98
CA ARG A 78 15.37 -0.60 -6.38
C ARG A 78 14.42 0.08 -7.37
N ASN A 79 13.15 0.25 -7.00
CA ASN A 79 12.15 0.88 -7.86
C ASN A 79 12.36 2.41 -7.99
N VAL A 80 13.02 3.07 -7.03
CA VAL A 80 13.31 4.52 -7.12
C VAL A 80 14.29 4.80 -8.24
N GLU A 81 15.43 4.10 -8.22
CA GLU A 81 16.47 4.24 -9.24
C GLU A 81 15.96 3.82 -10.62
N ARG A 82 15.11 2.80 -10.70
CA ARG A 82 14.49 2.41 -11.97
C ARG A 82 13.61 3.51 -12.56
N ALA A 83 12.79 4.18 -11.76
CA ALA A 83 11.96 5.29 -12.21
C ALA A 83 12.81 6.48 -12.67
N ARG A 84 13.91 6.78 -11.97
CA ARG A 84 14.86 7.82 -12.37
C ARG A 84 15.56 7.50 -13.69
N LEU A 85 16.07 6.27 -13.84
CA LEU A 85 16.72 5.83 -15.07
C LEU A 85 15.76 5.87 -16.26
N GLU A 86 14.52 5.44 -16.06
CA GLU A 86 13.49 5.51 -17.11
C GLU A 86 13.15 6.95 -17.47
N PHE A 87 13.02 7.83 -16.48
CA PHE A 87 12.81 9.27 -16.72
C PHE A 87 13.97 9.86 -17.53
N LEU A 88 15.22 9.59 -17.13
CA LEU A 88 16.40 10.08 -17.84
C LEU A 88 16.56 9.50 -19.25
N ALA A 89 16.09 8.28 -19.47
CA ALA A 89 16.04 7.69 -20.81
C ALA A 89 15.02 8.40 -21.72
N ARG A 90 13.94 8.94 -21.15
CA ARG A 90 12.91 9.71 -21.89
C ARG A 90 13.30 11.18 -22.06
N VAL A 91 13.94 11.78 -21.06
CA VAL A 91 14.31 13.20 -21.01
C VAL A 91 15.79 13.33 -20.62
N PRO A 92 16.73 13.07 -21.55
CA PRO A 92 18.15 13.12 -21.25
C PRO A 92 18.63 14.54 -20.87
N GLU A 93 17.95 15.58 -21.33
CA GLU A 93 18.24 16.99 -20.99
C GLU A 93 18.10 17.28 -19.50
N ALA A 94 17.29 16.50 -18.77
CA ALA A 94 17.10 16.66 -17.34
C ALA A 94 18.25 16.09 -16.50
N GLN A 95 19.23 15.40 -17.10
CA GLN A 95 20.33 14.72 -16.38
C GLN A 95 21.19 15.67 -15.56
N SER A 96 21.32 16.93 -15.96
CA SER A 96 22.08 17.97 -15.24
C SER A 96 21.27 18.71 -14.16
N ARG A 97 19.97 18.42 -14.02
CA ARG A 97 19.07 19.15 -13.12
C ARG A 97 19.13 18.59 -11.70
N ALA A 98 19.20 19.49 -10.71
CA ALA A 98 19.38 19.14 -9.31
C ALA A 98 18.18 18.36 -8.73
N PHE A 99 16.98 18.62 -9.24
CA PHE A 99 15.77 17.94 -8.77
C PHE A 99 15.79 16.42 -9.01
N VAL A 100 16.46 15.92 -10.07
CA VAL A 100 16.51 14.48 -10.39
C VAL A 100 17.17 13.66 -9.28
N HIS A 101 18.18 14.25 -8.62
CA HIS A 101 18.92 13.61 -7.53
C HIS A 101 18.31 13.86 -6.15
N THR A 102 17.26 14.68 -6.07
CA THR A 102 16.60 15.04 -4.82
C THR A 102 15.67 13.91 -4.35
N ASP A 103 15.39 13.85 -3.04
CA ASP A 103 14.42 12.91 -2.47
C ASP A 103 13.02 13.16 -3.04
N ILE A 104 12.32 12.10 -3.45
CA ILE A 104 10.98 12.17 -4.04
C ILE A 104 9.96 12.81 -3.08
N SER A 105 10.14 12.67 -1.78
CA SER A 105 9.26 13.27 -0.78
C SER A 105 9.38 14.81 -0.77
N LEU A 106 10.59 15.33 -0.98
CA LEU A 106 10.82 16.77 -1.12
C LEU A 106 10.27 17.29 -2.45
N LEU A 107 10.41 16.52 -3.53
CA LEU A 107 9.82 16.84 -4.82
C LEU A 107 8.29 16.91 -4.74
N LEU A 108 7.65 15.96 -4.04
CA LEU A 108 6.20 15.97 -3.84
C LEU A 108 5.75 17.23 -3.09
N ALA A 109 6.45 17.64 -2.03
CA ALA A 109 6.15 18.88 -1.31
C ALA A 109 6.29 20.12 -2.23
N ALA A 110 7.30 20.13 -3.11
CA ALA A 110 7.45 21.20 -4.10
C ALA A 110 6.30 21.22 -5.11
N VAL A 111 5.81 20.04 -5.56
CA VAL A 111 4.64 19.94 -6.43
C VAL A 111 3.37 20.42 -5.71
N GLU A 112 3.16 20.05 -4.45
CA GLU A 112 2.02 20.50 -3.63
C GLU A 112 1.92 22.01 -3.48
N LEU A 113 3.07 22.69 -3.42
CA LEU A 113 3.14 24.16 -3.36
C LEU A 113 2.80 24.82 -4.70
N HIS A 114 3.01 24.13 -5.81
CA HIS A 114 2.78 24.67 -7.14
C HIS A 114 1.38 24.37 -7.66
N ASP A 115 0.95 23.11 -7.56
CA ASP A 115 -0.34 22.64 -8.04
C ASP A 115 -0.90 21.54 -7.14
N LYS A 116 -1.96 21.90 -6.40
CA LYS A 116 -2.63 20.98 -5.46
C LYS A 116 -3.44 19.91 -6.16
N GLU A 117 -3.96 20.15 -7.36
CA GLU A 117 -4.75 19.16 -8.10
C GLU A 117 -3.84 18.06 -8.61
N VAL A 118 -2.72 18.43 -9.22
CA VAL A 118 -1.71 17.50 -9.71
C VAL A 118 -1.08 16.71 -8.55
N ALA A 119 -0.77 17.36 -7.44
CA ALA A 119 -0.27 16.69 -6.24
C ALA A 119 -1.29 15.68 -5.64
N SER A 120 -2.59 15.97 -5.75
CA SER A 120 -3.63 15.06 -5.27
C SER A 120 -3.67 13.76 -6.08
N GLU A 121 -3.35 13.80 -7.37
CA GLU A 121 -3.29 12.60 -8.21
C GLU A 121 -2.11 11.70 -7.81
N ILE A 122 -0.94 12.30 -7.55
CA ILE A 122 0.24 11.59 -7.05
C ILE A 122 -0.07 10.98 -5.68
N THR A 123 -0.66 11.77 -4.77
CA THR A 123 -1.06 11.30 -3.43
C THR A 123 -2.01 10.10 -3.51
N ARG A 124 -2.96 10.12 -4.46
CA ARG A 124 -3.87 8.99 -4.73
C ARG A 124 -3.11 7.74 -5.18
N LEU A 125 -2.19 7.87 -6.15
CA LEU A 125 -1.38 6.74 -6.63
C LEU A 125 -0.52 6.15 -5.51
N ARG A 126 0.10 7.01 -4.70
CA ARG A 126 0.86 6.61 -3.52
C ARG A 126 -0.01 5.87 -2.49
N GLY A 127 -1.23 6.37 -2.23
CA GLY A 127 -2.20 5.72 -1.36
C GLY A 127 -2.62 4.33 -1.86
N LEU A 128 -2.81 4.16 -3.17
CA LEU A 128 -3.09 2.87 -3.79
C LEU A 128 -1.91 1.89 -3.69
N ALA A 129 -0.68 2.37 -3.92
CA ALA A 129 0.52 1.55 -3.77
C ALA A 129 0.69 1.06 -2.32
N LEU A 130 0.44 1.94 -1.33
CA LEU A 130 0.45 1.59 0.09
C LEU A 130 -0.64 0.57 0.44
N MET A 131 -1.85 0.75 -0.08
CA MET A 131 -2.97 -0.17 0.12
C MET A 131 -2.62 -1.57 -0.39
N LEU A 132 -2.17 -1.69 -1.65
CA LEU A 132 -1.80 -2.97 -2.27
C LEU A 132 -0.68 -3.67 -1.52
N ARG A 133 0.29 -2.90 -0.99
CA ARG A 133 1.35 -3.44 -0.15
C ARG A 133 0.82 -4.02 1.16
N ASN A 134 0.00 -3.27 1.90
CA ASN A 134 -0.54 -3.74 3.16
C ASN A 134 -1.48 -4.95 2.96
N SER A 135 -2.25 -4.97 1.88
CA SER A 135 -3.06 -6.13 1.49
C SER A 135 -2.21 -7.35 1.14
N ALA A 136 -1.07 -7.17 0.47
CA ALA A 136 -0.15 -8.27 0.18
C ALA A 136 0.38 -8.94 1.45
N LEU A 137 0.63 -8.17 2.52
CA LEU A 137 1.03 -8.74 3.81
C LEU A 137 -0.09 -9.54 4.46
N ALA A 138 -1.33 -9.00 4.47
CA ALA A 138 -2.50 -9.73 4.95
C ALA A 138 -2.66 -11.08 4.21
N LEU A 139 -2.51 -11.05 2.88
CA LEU A 139 -2.58 -12.23 2.03
C LEU A 139 -1.42 -13.21 2.28
N ALA A 140 -0.22 -12.72 2.60
CA ALA A 140 0.91 -13.58 2.95
C ALA A 140 0.67 -14.32 4.28
N PHE A 141 0.10 -13.65 5.29
CA PHE A 141 -0.31 -14.32 6.53
C PHE A 141 -1.44 -15.32 6.30
N ALA A 142 -2.45 -14.94 5.50
CA ALA A 142 -3.54 -15.85 5.13
C ALA A 142 -3.01 -17.09 4.39
N LEU A 143 -2.05 -16.91 3.49
CA LEU A 143 -1.39 -17.99 2.78
C LEU A 143 -0.66 -18.92 3.75
N LEU A 144 0.07 -18.38 4.74
CA LEU A 144 0.75 -19.18 5.75
C LEU A 144 -0.24 -20.06 6.53
N VAL A 145 -1.37 -19.48 6.96
CA VAL A 145 -2.45 -20.22 7.64
C VAL A 145 -3.02 -21.31 6.73
N ALA A 146 -3.30 -20.99 5.47
CA ALA A 146 -3.80 -21.97 4.51
C ALA A 146 -2.81 -23.13 4.28
N VAL A 147 -1.50 -22.86 4.21
CA VAL A 147 -0.45 -23.89 4.08
C VAL A 147 -0.41 -24.80 5.31
N ILE A 148 -0.50 -24.23 6.51
CA ILE A 148 -0.59 -25.02 7.75
C ILE A 148 -1.85 -25.90 7.71
N GLU A 149 -2.96 -25.36 7.23
CA GLU A 149 -4.22 -26.08 7.13
C GLU A 149 -4.20 -27.21 6.11
N VAL A 150 -3.44 -27.10 5.02
CA VAL A 150 -3.20 -28.23 4.09
C VAL A 150 -2.54 -29.42 4.82
N ILE A 151 -1.68 -29.15 5.79
CA ILE A 151 -0.96 -30.19 6.55
C ILE A 151 -1.86 -30.80 7.63
N VAL A 152 -2.63 -29.97 8.35
CA VAL A 152 -3.39 -30.39 9.54
C VAL A 152 -4.81 -30.87 9.19
N SER A 153 -5.44 -30.34 8.15
CA SER A 153 -6.84 -30.66 7.83
C SER A 153 -7.03 -31.97 7.08
N SER A 154 -8.18 -32.60 7.29
CA SER A 154 -8.60 -33.79 6.55
C SER A 154 -8.95 -33.46 5.09
N ASN A 155 -9.44 -32.24 4.82
CA ASN A 155 -9.86 -31.78 3.49
C ASN A 155 -8.75 -31.01 2.74
N ARG A 156 -7.65 -31.72 2.45
CA ARG A 156 -6.44 -31.14 1.83
C ARG A 156 -6.67 -30.47 0.48
N VAL A 157 -7.66 -30.93 -0.29
CA VAL A 157 -7.97 -30.39 -1.63
C VAL A 157 -8.52 -28.96 -1.55
N LEU A 158 -9.46 -28.71 -0.63
CA LEU A 158 -10.04 -27.38 -0.43
C LEU A 158 -9.00 -26.40 0.13
N ALA A 159 -8.25 -26.83 1.16
CA ALA A 159 -7.17 -26.03 1.73
C ALA A 159 -6.10 -25.69 0.69
N GLY A 160 -5.74 -26.66 -0.17
CA GLY A 160 -4.78 -26.46 -1.26
C GLY A 160 -5.29 -25.48 -2.32
N GLY A 161 -6.57 -25.57 -2.68
CA GLY A 161 -7.22 -24.62 -3.58
C GLY A 161 -7.20 -23.19 -3.02
N CYS A 162 -7.57 -23.01 -1.75
CA CYS A 162 -7.51 -21.72 -1.07
C CYS A 162 -6.08 -21.16 -1.01
N ALA A 163 -5.09 -21.99 -0.68
CA ALA A 163 -3.68 -21.59 -0.69
C ALA A 163 -3.22 -21.13 -2.08
N GLY A 164 -3.64 -21.84 -3.14
CA GLY A 164 -3.34 -21.45 -4.53
C GLY A 164 -3.92 -20.08 -4.90
N VAL A 165 -5.18 -19.84 -4.56
CA VAL A 165 -5.85 -18.54 -4.81
C VAL A 165 -5.16 -17.42 -4.02
N LEU A 166 -4.88 -17.64 -2.73
CA LEU A 166 -4.21 -16.65 -1.88
C LEU A 166 -2.80 -16.32 -2.38
N LEU A 167 -2.05 -17.32 -2.85
CA LEU A 167 -0.74 -17.13 -3.46
C LEU A 167 -0.84 -16.28 -4.74
N ALA A 168 -1.78 -16.61 -5.63
CA ALA A 168 -2.00 -15.84 -6.85
C ALA A 168 -2.38 -14.39 -6.56
N SER A 169 -3.31 -14.16 -5.62
CA SER A 169 -3.71 -12.82 -5.17
C SER A 169 -2.56 -12.05 -4.52
N CYS A 170 -1.72 -12.71 -3.72
CA CYS A 170 -0.55 -12.08 -3.11
C CYS A 170 0.46 -11.64 -4.17
N ILE A 171 0.78 -12.51 -5.14
CA ILE A 171 1.68 -12.18 -6.25
C ILE A 171 1.13 -11.01 -7.07
N ALA A 172 -0.17 -11.03 -7.38
CA ALA A 172 -0.83 -9.95 -8.12
C ALA A 172 -0.74 -8.62 -7.35
N ALA A 173 -1.08 -8.61 -6.05
CA ALA A 173 -1.00 -7.41 -5.21
C ALA A 173 0.43 -6.84 -5.14
N VAL A 174 1.45 -7.69 -5.03
CA VAL A 174 2.86 -7.25 -5.01
C VAL A 174 3.32 -6.75 -6.39
N ARG A 175 2.83 -7.32 -7.49
CA ARG A 175 3.17 -6.85 -8.85
C ARG A 175 2.52 -5.51 -9.13
N GLU A 176 1.20 -5.40 -8.94
CA GLU A 176 0.45 -4.17 -9.15
C GLU A 176 0.92 -3.05 -8.22
N GLY A 177 1.16 -3.34 -6.95
CA GLY A 177 1.69 -2.35 -6.00
C GLY A 177 3.04 -1.78 -6.45
N ARG A 178 3.91 -2.61 -7.01
CA ARG A 178 5.21 -2.16 -7.56
C ARG A 178 5.06 -1.34 -8.83
N LEU A 179 4.11 -1.68 -9.70
CA LEU A 179 3.84 -0.91 -10.91
C LEU A 179 3.29 0.47 -10.57
N VAL A 180 2.25 0.54 -9.71
CA VAL A 180 1.66 1.80 -9.27
C VAL A 180 2.70 2.70 -8.60
N GLN A 181 3.53 2.15 -7.73
CA GLN A 181 4.62 2.90 -7.09
C GLN A 181 5.66 3.41 -8.09
N HIS A 182 5.94 2.68 -9.15
CA HIS A 182 6.86 3.12 -10.20
C HIS A 182 6.27 4.29 -10.99
N PHE A 183 5.01 4.18 -11.40
CA PHE A 183 4.29 5.25 -12.11
C PHE A 183 4.13 6.52 -11.28
N ASP A 184 3.85 6.39 -9.98
CA ASP A 184 3.78 7.50 -9.03
C ASP A 184 5.07 8.35 -9.04
N ARG A 185 6.22 7.66 -8.94
CA ARG A 185 7.54 8.29 -8.91
C ARG A 185 7.93 8.90 -10.25
N LEU A 186 7.62 8.21 -11.35
CA LEU A 186 7.87 8.70 -12.69
C LEU A 186 7.07 9.97 -12.98
N LYS A 187 5.76 9.97 -12.67
CA LYS A 187 4.91 11.16 -12.79
C LYS A 187 5.44 12.33 -11.96
N THR A 188 5.88 12.07 -10.73
CA THR A 188 6.46 13.12 -9.88
C THR A 188 7.65 13.80 -10.54
N LEU A 189 8.56 13.03 -11.15
CA LEU A 189 9.72 13.56 -11.88
C LEU A 189 9.32 14.31 -13.15
N GLU A 190 8.38 13.76 -13.92
CA GLU A 190 7.84 14.40 -15.13
C GLU A 190 7.19 15.76 -14.81
N ILE A 191 6.42 15.86 -13.73
CA ILE A 191 5.80 17.11 -13.30
C ILE A 191 6.85 18.11 -12.83
N CYS A 192 7.81 17.67 -12.01
CA CYS A 192 8.91 18.52 -11.53
C CYS A 192 9.73 19.12 -12.67
N PHE A 193 9.87 18.42 -13.79
CA PHE A 193 10.56 18.94 -14.96
C PHE A 193 9.92 20.22 -15.51
N TRP A 194 8.59 20.32 -15.47
CA TRP A 194 7.84 21.46 -15.99
C TRP A 194 7.68 22.62 -14.99
N ILE A 195 8.06 22.43 -13.72
CA ILE A 195 8.00 23.50 -12.71
C ILE A 195 9.17 24.46 -12.92
N PRO A 196 8.90 25.75 -13.20
CA PRO A 196 9.97 26.74 -13.35
C PRO A 196 10.67 26.97 -12.00
N ASP A 197 11.99 27.19 -12.05
CA ASP A 197 12.84 27.49 -10.89
C ASP A 197 12.84 26.43 -9.77
N ILE A 198 12.45 25.20 -10.06
CA ILE A 198 12.47 24.14 -9.04
C ILE A 198 13.89 23.84 -8.54
N ASP A 199 14.89 23.91 -9.43
CA ASP A 199 16.27 23.61 -9.10
C ASP A 199 16.90 24.66 -8.17
N SER A 200 16.53 25.95 -8.33
CA SER A 200 17.05 27.02 -7.48
C SER A 200 16.47 26.95 -6.07
N LYS A 201 15.18 26.58 -5.94
CA LYS A 201 14.50 26.38 -4.65
C LYS A 201 14.99 25.16 -3.88
N LEU A 202 15.44 24.12 -4.58
CA LEU A 202 16.01 22.92 -3.97
C LEU A 202 17.51 23.09 -3.65
N GLY A 203 18.23 23.87 -4.44
CA GLY A 203 19.66 24.20 -4.23
C GLY A 203 19.92 25.15 -3.07
N SER A 204 18.98 26.06 -2.76
CA SER A 204 19.13 27.05 -1.68
C SER A 204 19.04 26.47 -0.26
N GLY A 205 18.63 25.21 -0.09
CA GLY A 205 18.56 24.53 1.21
C GLY A 205 19.85 23.82 1.63
N ARG A 206 20.93 23.95 0.84
CA ARG A 206 22.24 23.33 1.09
C ARG A 206 23.32 24.30 1.59
N SER A 207 22.95 25.52 2.02
CA SER A 207 23.88 26.46 2.68
C SER A 207 23.89 26.27 4.19
#